data_AF-A0A536UWY6-F1
#
_entry.id   AF-A0A536UWY6-F1
#
_cell.length_a   1.000
_cell.length_b   1.000
_cell.length_c   1.000
_cell.angle_alpha   90.00
_cell.angle_beta   90.00
_cell.angle_gamma   90.00
#
_symmetry.space_group_name_H-M   'P 1'
#
loop_
_entity.id
_entity.type
_entity.pdbx_description
1 polymer ?
#
loop_
_entity_poly.entity_id
_entity_poly.type
_entity_poly.pdbx_seq_one_letter_code
_entity_poly.pdbx_strand_id
1 'polypeptide(L)'
;LCQDTGIPIYNVTIGRGVQFGDGDGTALKAAIRKGCERATREHPLRSSIVHPLTRKNEHTSCGIGVPVIHIDHADAAEGVRVEMIPKGSGSENNSWLKMALPAEGVDAIKTFVVDCVLDAGGKTCPPTIIGVGIGGTADLCVHL
;
A
#
# COMPACT_ATOMS: atom_id res chain seq x y z
N LEU A 1 14.25 13.60 1.41
CA LEU A 1 13.20 14.03 0.45
C LEU A 1 11.92 14.39 1.20
N CYS A 2 11.29 13.45 1.91
CA CYS A 2 10.16 13.70 2.82
C CYS A 2 10.51 13.21 4.23
N GLN A 3 9.98 13.86 5.27
CA GLN A 3 10.08 13.42 6.67
C GLN A 3 9.18 12.21 6.96
N ASP A 4 8.09 12.06 6.20
CA ASP A 4 7.25 10.88 6.25
C ASP A 4 7.81 9.83 5.29
N THR A 5 8.46 8.80 5.85
CA THR A 5 9.06 7.73 5.04
C THR A 5 8.06 6.65 4.64
N GLY A 6 6.78 6.84 4.98
CA GLY A 6 5.66 6.07 4.46
C GLY A 6 5.31 4.81 5.23
N ILE A 7 4.13 4.28 4.90
CA ILE A 7 3.59 3.00 5.32
C ILE A 7 4.15 1.94 4.37
N PRO A 8 4.87 0.92 4.84
CA PRO A 8 5.47 -0.08 3.97
C PRO A 8 4.41 -1.03 3.40
N ILE A 9 4.27 -1.01 2.07
CA ILE A 9 3.45 -1.95 1.29
C ILE A 9 4.40 -2.73 0.37
N TYR A 10 4.23 -4.05 0.31
CA TYR A 10 5.01 -4.93 -0.55
C TYR A 10 4.07 -5.73 -1.46
N ASN A 11 4.21 -5.53 -2.77
CA ASN A 11 3.60 -6.36 -3.80
C ASN A 11 4.63 -7.40 -4.23
N VAL A 12 4.33 -8.67 -3.97
CA VAL A 12 5.21 -9.80 -4.24
C VAL A 12 4.59 -10.65 -5.34
N THR A 13 5.22 -10.68 -6.50
CA THR A 13 4.84 -11.59 -7.60
C THR A 13 5.81 -12.76 -7.63
N ILE A 14 5.28 -13.98 -7.48
CA ILE A 14 6.05 -15.22 -7.44
C ILE A 14 5.90 -15.97 -8.75
N GLY A 15 7.01 -16.22 -9.42
CA GLY A 15 7.08 -17.05 -10.61
C GLY A 15 6.62 -18.48 -10.38
N ARG A 16 5.99 -19.08 -11.38
CA ARG A 16 5.62 -20.49 -11.33
C ARG A 16 6.87 -21.36 -11.16
N GLY A 17 6.82 -22.29 -10.20
CA GLY A 17 7.92 -23.22 -9.91
C GLY A 17 9.02 -22.64 -9.00
N VAL A 18 8.94 -21.37 -8.60
CA VAL A 18 9.86 -20.79 -7.62
C VAL A 18 9.72 -21.52 -6.27
N GLN A 19 10.85 -21.90 -5.70
CA GLN A 19 10.94 -22.55 -4.38
C GLN A 19 11.78 -21.68 -3.44
N PHE A 20 11.41 -21.63 -2.16
CA PHE A 20 12.11 -20.85 -1.13
C PHE A 20 13.05 -21.72 -0.27
N GLY A 21 13.62 -22.78 -0.86
CA GLY A 21 14.41 -23.78 -0.12
C GLY A 21 13.57 -24.48 0.94
N ASP A 22 14.05 -24.50 2.18
CA ASP A 22 13.34 -25.07 3.34
C ASP A 22 12.24 -24.14 3.90
N GLY A 23 12.07 -22.93 3.33
CA GLY A 23 11.09 -21.95 3.75
C GLY A 23 9.74 -22.03 3.01
N ASP A 24 8.72 -21.41 3.59
CA ASP A 24 7.36 -21.33 3.05
C ASP A 24 6.87 -19.86 2.92
N GLY A 25 5.58 -19.68 2.59
CA GLY A 25 4.96 -18.35 2.54
C GLY A 25 4.99 -17.60 3.88
N THR A 26 5.02 -18.32 5.00
CA THR A 26 5.16 -17.74 6.34
C THR A 26 6.56 -17.17 6.53
N ALA A 27 7.59 -17.95 6.16
CA ALA A 27 8.98 -17.54 6.20
C ALA A 27 9.24 -16.33 5.29
N LEU A 28 8.63 -16.29 4.10
CA LEU A 28 8.70 -15.13 3.20
C LEU A 28 8.13 -13.86 3.85
N LYS A 29 6.92 -13.93 4.42
CA LYS A 29 6.31 -12.78 5.12
C LYS A 29 7.16 -12.33 6.31
N ALA A 30 7.72 -13.26 7.07
CA ALA A 30 8.62 -12.96 8.18
C ALA A 30 9.93 -12.30 7.71
N ALA A 31 10.50 -12.75 6.59
CA ALA A 31 11.69 -12.18 5.99
C ALA A 31 11.45 -10.73 5.53
N ILE A 32 10.32 -10.46 4.86
CA ILE A 32 9.91 -9.11 4.45
C ILE A 32 9.75 -8.20 5.67
N ARG A 33 9.03 -8.67 6.70
CA ARG A 33 8.87 -7.92 7.97
C ARG A 33 10.23 -7.61 8.60
N LYS A 34 11.10 -8.61 8.75
CA LYS A 34 12.45 -8.43 9.31
C LYS A 34 13.26 -7.41 8.50
N GLY A 35 13.21 -7.48 7.17
CA GLY A 35 13.85 -6.52 6.29
C GLY A 35 13.33 -5.09 6.50
N CYS A 36 12.01 -4.92 6.61
CA CYS A 36 11.38 -3.63 6.87
C CYS A 36 11.80 -3.02 8.23
N GLU A 37 11.83 -3.84 9.29
CA GLU A 37 12.28 -3.39 10.61
C GLU A 37 13.76 -2.99 10.60
N ARG A 38 14.60 -3.82 9.97
CA ARG A 38 16.03 -3.55 9.81
C ARG A 38 16.25 -2.26 9.04
N ALA A 39 15.59 -2.08 7.90
CA ALA A 39 15.70 -0.85 7.11
C ALA A 39 15.35 0.39 7.94
N THR A 40 14.31 0.31 8.79
CA THR A 40 13.91 1.44 9.65
C THR A 40 14.94 1.75 10.73
N ARG A 41 15.61 0.74 11.30
CA ARG A 41 16.58 0.90 12.39
C ARG A 41 18.00 1.19 11.92
N GLU A 42 18.39 0.60 10.79
CA GLU A 42 19.75 0.67 10.23
C GLU A 42 19.95 1.91 9.32
N HIS A 43 18.87 2.57 8.90
CA HIS A 43 18.89 3.75 8.05
C HIS A 43 18.05 4.89 8.64
N PRO A 44 18.27 6.15 8.22
CA PRO A 44 17.57 7.32 8.78
C PRO A 44 16.12 7.42 8.27
N LEU A 45 15.31 6.39 8.50
CA LEU A 45 13.88 6.37 8.20
C LEU A 45 13.05 6.71 9.44
N ARG A 46 11.81 7.17 9.24
CA ARG A 46 10.89 7.53 10.32
C ARG A 46 9.68 6.60 10.33
N SER A 47 9.55 5.81 11.41
CA SER A 47 8.34 5.02 11.64
C SER A 47 7.12 5.93 11.90
N SER A 48 6.17 5.92 10.97
CA SER A 48 4.84 6.56 11.12
C SER A 48 3.78 5.59 11.69
N ILE A 49 4.15 4.33 11.95
CA ILE A 49 3.23 3.27 12.36
C ILE A 49 3.05 3.24 13.87
N VAL A 50 1.80 3.25 14.32
CA VAL A 50 1.43 3.19 15.72
C VAL A 50 0.41 2.08 15.97
N HIS A 51 0.38 1.56 17.20
CA HIS A 51 -0.66 0.65 17.63
C HIS A 51 -2.04 1.33 17.47
N PRO A 52 -3.05 0.65 16.88
CA PRO A 52 -4.32 1.27 16.49
C PRO A 52 -5.07 1.90 17.68
N LEU A 53 -5.04 1.24 18.85
CA LEU A 53 -5.71 1.72 20.06
C LEU A 53 -4.82 2.60 20.96
N THR A 54 -3.68 2.08 21.43
CA THR A 54 -2.82 2.77 22.41
C THR A 54 -1.95 3.87 21.82
N ARG A 55 -1.84 3.95 20.47
CA ARG A 55 -1.00 4.90 19.74
C ARG A 55 0.51 4.77 20.02
N LYS A 56 0.95 3.70 20.70
CA LYS A 56 2.37 3.41 20.90
C LYS A 56 3.07 3.15 19.57
N ASN A 57 4.22 3.77 19.34
CA ASN A 57 5.10 3.53 18.19
C ASN A 57 6.26 2.62 18.63
N GLU A 58 6.49 1.52 17.92
CA GLU A 58 7.62 0.62 18.19
C GLU A 58 8.91 1.04 17.46
N HIS A 59 8.83 2.12 16.67
CA HIS A 59 9.93 2.69 15.89
C HIS A 59 10.56 1.70 14.88
N THR A 60 9.71 0.92 14.22
CA THR A 60 10.13 -0.14 13.27
C THR A 60 9.48 -0.04 11.89
N SER A 61 8.59 0.94 11.68
CA SER A 61 7.67 1.03 10.53
C SER A 61 6.81 -0.22 10.34
N CYS A 62 6.69 -1.05 11.38
CA CYS A 62 5.87 -2.26 11.43
C CYS A 62 4.86 -2.15 12.58
N GLY A 63 3.76 -2.90 12.47
CA GLY A 63 2.70 -2.92 13.47
C GLY A 63 1.63 -3.96 13.16
N ILE A 64 0.47 -3.84 13.82
CA ILE A 64 -0.70 -4.68 13.52
C ILE A 64 -1.13 -4.37 12.09
N GLY A 65 -1.09 -5.38 11.21
CA GLY A 65 -1.42 -5.24 9.79
C GLY A 65 -0.35 -4.55 8.92
N VAL A 66 0.81 -4.17 9.48
CA VAL A 66 1.89 -3.48 8.75
C VAL A 66 3.24 -4.21 8.97
N PRO A 67 4.04 -4.50 7.93
CA PRO A 67 3.85 -4.12 6.53
C PRO A 67 2.64 -4.81 5.88
N VAL A 68 2.01 -4.12 4.94
CA VAL A 68 0.99 -4.72 4.07
C VAL A 68 1.73 -5.56 3.03
N ILE A 69 1.33 -6.82 2.86
CA ILE A 69 2.00 -7.74 1.94
C ILE A 69 0.94 -8.40 1.05
N HIS A 70 0.95 -8.03 -0.21
CA HIS A 70 0.17 -8.69 -1.27
C HIS A 70 1.07 -9.72 -1.94
N ILE A 71 0.58 -10.96 -2.04
CA ILE A 71 1.29 -12.04 -2.72
C ILE A 71 0.43 -12.51 -3.87
N ASP A 72 1.01 -12.51 -5.06
CA ASP A 72 0.39 -13.02 -6.27
C ASP A 72 1.36 -13.96 -7.00
N HIS A 73 0.84 -14.80 -7.89
CA HIS A 73 1.62 -15.75 -8.68
C HIS A 73 1.47 -15.43 -10.16
N ALA A 74 2.58 -15.48 -10.90
CA ALA A 74 2.56 -15.24 -12.33
C ALA A 74 3.31 -16.34 -13.09
N ASP A 75 2.65 -16.91 -14.11
CA ASP A 75 3.23 -17.97 -14.93
C ASP A 75 4.45 -17.51 -15.73
N ALA A 76 4.47 -16.24 -16.13
CA ALA A 76 5.51 -15.64 -16.95
C ALA A 76 6.70 -15.08 -16.16
N ALA A 77 6.62 -15.05 -14.83
CA ALA A 77 7.73 -14.55 -14.01
C ALA A 77 8.75 -15.67 -13.76
N GLU A 78 10.02 -15.43 -14.06
CA GLU A 78 11.12 -16.39 -13.85
C GLU A 78 11.64 -16.42 -12.39
N GLY A 79 11.10 -15.59 -11.51
CA GLY A 79 11.58 -15.44 -10.13
C GLY A 79 10.60 -14.71 -9.22
N VAL A 80 11.12 -14.13 -8.13
CA VAL A 80 10.33 -13.31 -7.21
C VAL A 80 10.55 -11.84 -7.52
N ARG A 81 9.49 -11.12 -7.91
CA ARG A 81 9.49 -9.67 -8.01
C ARG A 81 8.92 -9.09 -6.73
N VAL A 82 9.66 -8.19 -6.09
CA VAL A 82 9.20 -7.43 -4.93
C VAL A 82 9.15 -5.96 -5.29
N GLU A 83 7.96 -5.40 -5.34
CA GLU A 83 7.74 -3.96 -5.43
C GLU A 83 7.42 -3.43 -4.03
N MET A 84 8.22 -2.45 -3.58
CA MET A 84 8.02 -1.78 -2.30
C MET A 84 7.46 -0.38 -2.56
N ILE A 85 6.34 -0.07 -1.92
CA ILE A 85 5.68 1.23 -2.01
C ILE A 85 5.77 1.90 -0.62
N PRO A 86 6.55 2.98 -0.48
CA PRO A 86 6.60 3.77 0.75
C PRO A 86 5.42 4.76 0.77
N LYS A 87 4.21 4.27 1.05
CA LYS A 87 2.98 5.05 0.92
C LYS A 87 2.91 6.14 2.01
N GLY A 88 3.11 7.40 1.62
CA GLY A 88 3.05 8.53 2.58
C GLY A 88 1.66 8.68 3.18
N SER A 89 1.55 8.88 4.50
CA SER A 89 0.29 8.97 5.23
C SER A 89 -0.59 10.14 4.75
N GLY A 90 0.02 11.24 4.31
CA GLY A 90 -0.72 12.35 3.70
C GLY A 90 -1.47 11.93 2.43
N SER A 91 -0.82 11.12 1.59
CA SER A 91 -1.46 10.55 0.39
C SER A 91 -2.41 9.40 0.71
N GLU A 92 -2.18 8.64 1.80
CA GLU A 92 -3.07 7.56 2.24
C GLU A 92 -4.42 8.10 2.73
N ASN A 93 -4.38 9.15 3.56
CA ASN A 93 -5.56 9.81 4.13
C ASN A 93 -6.43 10.52 3.07
N ASN A 94 -5.95 10.60 1.83
CA ASN A 94 -6.64 11.17 0.68
C ASN A 94 -6.89 10.05 -0.34
N SER A 95 -7.47 8.95 0.15
CA SER A 95 -8.01 7.84 -0.65
C SER A 95 -9.51 7.77 -0.36
N TRP A 96 -10.33 7.62 -1.40
CA TRP A 96 -11.79 7.65 -1.28
C TRP A 96 -12.43 6.45 -1.97
N LEU A 97 -13.63 6.10 -1.52
CA LEU A 97 -14.46 5.05 -2.10
C LEU A 97 -15.90 5.56 -2.21
N LYS A 98 -16.52 5.40 -3.38
CA LYS A 98 -17.95 5.64 -3.60
C LYS A 98 -18.59 4.41 -4.25
N MET A 99 -19.68 3.94 -3.65
CA MET A 99 -20.55 2.93 -4.26
C MET A 99 -21.59 3.63 -5.13
N ALA A 100 -21.29 3.83 -6.41
CA ALA A 100 -22.21 4.46 -7.35
C ALA A 100 -23.37 3.54 -7.71
N LEU A 101 -24.57 4.12 -7.87
CA LEU A 101 -25.72 3.42 -8.43
C LEU A 101 -25.51 3.21 -9.94
N PRO A 102 -25.90 2.05 -10.51
CA PRO A 102 -25.75 1.82 -11.96
C PRO A 102 -26.38 2.91 -12.84
N ALA A 103 -27.48 3.52 -12.38
CA ALA A 103 -28.19 4.56 -13.12
C ALA A 103 -27.47 5.93 -13.15
N GLU A 104 -26.49 6.17 -12.27
CA GLU A 104 -25.74 7.43 -12.22
C GLU A 104 -24.74 7.57 -13.38
N GLY A 105 -24.34 6.46 -14.01
CA GLY A 105 -23.48 6.44 -15.18
C GLY A 105 -22.08 7.02 -14.95
N VAL A 106 -21.38 7.28 -16.06
CA VAL A 106 -19.97 7.72 -16.05
C VAL A 106 -19.80 9.14 -15.51
N ASP A 107 -20.81 10.01 -15.65
CA ASP A 107 -20.72 11.39 -15.20
C ASP A 107 -20.57 11.48 -13.68
N ALA A 108 -21.26 10.63 -12.92
CA ALA A 108 -21.08 10.57 -11.48
C ALA A 108 -19.68 10.08 -11.06
N ILE A 109 -19.04 9.22 -11.86
CA ILE A 109 -17.65 8.79 -11.61
C ILE A 109 -16.70 9.98 -11.83
N LYS A 110 -16.85 10.71 -12.93
CA LYS A 110 -16.03 11.89 -13.23
C LYS A 110 -16.19 12.97 -12.16
N THR A 111 -17.43 13.28 -11.79
CA THR A 111 -17.72 14.25 -10.73
C THR A 111 -17.07 13.83 -9.41
N PHE A 112 -17.21 12.56 -9.02
CA PHE A 112 -16.57 12.05 -7.81
C PHE A 112 -15.04 12.21 -7.83
N VAL A 113 -14.37 11.88 -8.93
CA VAL A 113 -12.91 12.07 -9.05
C VAL A 113 -12.53 13.54 -8.91
N VAL A 114 -13.25 14.45 -9.58
CA VAL A 114 -12.99 15.89 -9.51
C VAL A 114 -13.20 16.41 -8.08
N ASP A 115 -14.29 16.03 -7.44
CA ASP A 115 -14.61 16.45 -6.06
C ASP A 115 -13.54 15.96 -5.08
N CYS A 116 -13.09 14.70 -5.18
CA CYS A 116 -12.01 14.18 -4.37
C CYS A 116 -10.69 14.96 -4.54
N VAL A 117 -10.35 15.36 -5.76
CA VAL A 117 -9.13 16.15 -6.03
C VAL A 117 -9.25 17.55 -5.41
N LEU A 118 -10.43 18.19 -5.53
CA LEU A 118 -10.69 19.49 -4.92
C LEU A 118 -10.63 19.41 -3.39
N ASP A 119 -11.23 18.38 -2.80
CA ASP A 119 -11.22 18.11 -1.36
C ASP A 119 -9.82 17.79 -0.82
N ALA A 120 -8.98 17.12 -1.63
CA ALA A 120 -7.58 16.87 -1.32
C ALA A 120 -6.81 18.18 -1.17
N GLY A 121 -7.02 19.11 -2.12
CA GLY A 121 -6.30 20.38 -2.20
C GLY A 121 -4.78 20.19 -2.06
N GLY A 122 -4.16 20.96 -1.16
CA GLY A 122 -2.72 20.87 -0.90
C GLY A 122 -2.26 19.72 0.00
N LYS A 123 -3.18 18.86 0.49
CA LYS A 123 -2.85 17.82 1.50
C LYS A 123 -1.94 16.72 0.97
N THR A 124 -1.90 16.51 -0.36
CA THR A 124 -1.15 15.43 -1.03
C THR A 124 0.09 15.91 -1.77
N CYS A 125 0.74 16.98 -1.28
CA CYS A 125 1.99 17.53 -1.82
C CYS A 125 2.05 17.59 -3.37
N PRO A 126 1.29 18.51 -4.00
CA PRO A 126 1.23 18.61 -5.46
C PRO A 126 2.62 18.78 -6.13
N PRO A 127 2.79 18.35 -7.40
CA PRO A 127 1.78 17.80 -8.31
C PRO A 127 1.36 16.36 -7.97
N THR A 128 0.05 16.12 -7.92
CA THR A 128 -0.52 14.84 -7.49
C THR A 128 -0.74 13.90 -8.68
N ILE A 129 -0.33 12.64 -8.54
CA ILE A 129 -0.72 11.54 -9.44
C ILE A 129 -2.03 10.96 -8.93
N ILE A 130 -3.06 10.88 -9.79
CA ILE A 130 -4.40 10.41 -9.44
C ILE A 130 -4.58 8.97 -9.94
N GLY A 131 -4.76 8.03 -9.01
CA GLY A 131 -5.22 6.66 -9.32
C GLY A 131 -6.74 6.57 -9.25
N VAL A 132 -7.35 5.85 -10.21
CA VAL A 132 -8.81 5.65 -10.27
C VAL A 132 -9.12 4.18 -10.53
N GLY A 133 -9.55 3.47 -9.49
CA GLY A 133 -10.10 2.12 -9.59
C GLY A 133 -11.60 2.16 -9.90
N ILE A 134 -12.07 1.31 -10.84
CA ILE A 134 -13.48 1.22 -11.21
C ILE A 134 -13.91 -0.25 -11.27
N GLY A 135 -14.93 -0.60 -10.50
CA GLY A 135 -15.51 -1.95 -10.47
C GLY A 135 -14.86 -2.87 -9.43
N GLY A 136 -15.31 -4.13 -9.42
CA GLY A 136 -14.93 -5.10 -8.38
C GLY A 136 -15.63 -4.86 -7.05
N THR A 137 -15.16 -5.54 -6.00
CA THR A 137 -15.55 -5.28 -4.61
C THR A 137 -14.81 -4.06 -4.07
N ALA A 138 -15.26 -3.52 -2.93
CA ALA A 138 -14.67 -2.34 -2.31
C ALA A 138 -13.15 -2.48 -2.08
N ASP A 139 -12.70 -3.64 -1.61
CA ASP A 139 -11.29 -3.96 -1.34
C ASP A 139 -10.44 -4.06 -2.61
N LEU A 140 -10.98 -4.67 -3.69
CA LEU A 140 -10.29 -4.72 -4.97
C LEU A 140 -10.21 -3.33 -5.60
N CYS A 141 -11.32 -2.58 -5.59
CA CYS A 141 -11.41 -1.25 -6.19
C CYS A 141 -10.40 -0.26 -5.60
N VAL A 142 -10.15 -0.31 -4.30
CA VAL A 142 -9.15 0.56 -3.63
C VAL A 142 -7.71 0.03 -3.74
N HIS A 143 -7.52 -1.19 -4.23
CA HIS A 143 -6.21 -1.81 -4.43
C HIS A 143 -5.66 -1.61 -5.85
N LEU A 144 -6.53 -1.54 -6.87
CA LEU A 144 -6.20 -1.30 -8.28
C LEU A 144 -5.59 0.09 -8.52
#